data_AF-A0A9E2ULW0-F1
#
_entry.id   AF-A0A9E2ULW0-F1
#
_cell.length_a   1.000
_cell.length_b   1.000
_cell.length_c   1.000
_cell.angle_alpha   90.00
_cell.angle_beta   90.00
_cell.angle_gamma   90.00
#
_symmetry.space_group_name_H-M   'P 1'
#
loop_
_entity.id
_entity.type
_entity.pdbx_description
1 polymer ?
#
loop_
_entity_poly.entity_id
_entity_poly.type
_entity_poly.pdbx_seq_one_letter_code
_entity_poly.pdbx_strand_id
1 'polypeptide(L)' 'MQMDIATRLVAAALALDGPLGALDGIISELPEGEEKDECRGALADVIGIVARHLIFRVYRQYPELDPDR' A
#
# COMPACT_ATOMS: atom_id res chain seq x y z
N MET A 1 10.05 1.41 -18.06
CA MET A 1 10.64 1.69 -16.72
C MET A 1 12.00 1.04 -16.67
N GLN A 2 13.03 1.67 -16.09
CA GLN A 2 14.34 1.04 -15.88
C GLN A 2 14.38 0.31 -14.53
N MET A 3 15.24 -0.71 -14.37
CA MET A 3 15.32 -1.53 -13.14
C MET A 3 15.59 -0.70 -11.87
N ASP A 4 16.49 0.29 -11.94
CA ASP A 4 16.77 1.20 -10.81
C ASP A 4 15.50 1.95 -10.35
N ILE A 5 14.74 2.47 -11.32
CA ILE A 5 13.47 3.16 -11.06
C ILE A 5 12.45 2.18 -10.45
N ALA A 6 12.35 0.96 -10.97
CA ALA A 6 11.45 -0.08 -10.45
C ALA A 6 11.76 -0.40 -8.98
N THR A 7 13.04 -0.59 -8.66
CA THR A 7 13.53 -0.86 -7.31
C THR A 7 13.18 0.28 -6.35
N ARG A 8 13.44 1.53 -6.77
CA ARG A 8 13.12 2.73 -5.98
C ARG A 8 11.62 2.91 -5.77
N LEU A 9 10.79 2.57 -6.75
CA LEU A 9 9.34 2.63 -6.61
C LEU A 9 8.82 1.60 -5.62
N VAL A 10 9.32 0.36 -5.66
CA VAL A 10 8.97 -0.68 -4.68
C VAL A 10 9.40 -0.24 -3.28
N ALA A 11 10.64 0.24 -3.12
CA ALA A 11 11.12 0.74 -1.85
C ALA A 11 10.27 1.90 -1.29
N ALA A 12 9.86 2.84 -2.16
CA ALA A 12 8.99 3.94 -1.77
C ALA A 12 7.59 3.45 -1.37
N ALA A 13 7.05 2.44 -2.05
CA ALA A 13 5.76 1.84 -1.71
C ALA A 13 5.80 1.13 -0.35
N LEU A 14 6.85 0.37 -0.09
CA LEU A 14 7.05 -0.32 1.19
C LEU A 14 7.26 0.67 2.35
N ALA A 15 7.87 1.83 2.09
CA ALA A 15 8.01 2.88 3.09
C ALA A 15 6.66 3.48 3.55
N LEU A 16 5.56 3.23 2.83
CA LEU A 16 4.22 3.64 3.25
C LEU A 16 3.62 2.74 4.33
N ASP A 17 4.17 1.55 4.57
CA ASP A 17 3.63 0.58 5.54
C ASP A 17 3.49 1.19 6.95
N GLY A 18 4.54 1.88 7.44
CA GLY A 18 4.51 2.55 8.73
C GLY A 18 3.42 3.64 8.84
N PRO A 19 3.40 4.65 7.96
CA PRO A 19 2.35 5.67 7.95
C PRO A 19 0.93 5.13 7.77
N LEU A 20 0.73 4.13 6.90
CA LEU A 20 -0.59 3.52 6.68
C LEU A 20 -1.03 2.69 7.89
N GLY A 21 -0.12 1.97 8.55
CA GLY A 21 -0.40 1.26 9.80
C GLY A 21 -0.71 2.21 10.96
N ALA A 22 -0.05 3.36 11.05
CA ALA A 22 -0.39 4.39 12.03
C ALA A 22 -1.80 4.96 11.79
N LEU A 23 -2.18 5.18 10.53
CA LEU A 23 -3.51 5.62 10.17
C LEU A 23 -4.58 4.56 10.48
N ASP A 24 -4.31 3.28 10.19
CA ASP A 24 -5.19 2.15 10.55
C ASP A 24 -5.43 2.07 12.06
N GLY A 25 -4.37 2.29 12.86
CA GLY A 25 -4.46 2.34 14.32
C GLY A 25 -5.42 3.42 14.79
N ILE A 26 -5.29 4.65 14.28
CA ILE A 26 -6.18 5.77 14.62
C ILE A 26 -7.63 5.46 14.22
N ILE A 27 -7.84 4.94 13.00
CA ILE A 27 -9.18 4.59 12.52
C ILE A 27 -9.81 3.50 13.40
N SER A 28 -9.01 2.54 13.87
CA SER A 28 -9.47 1.45 14.73
C SER A 28 -9.93 1.93 16.12
N GLU A 29 -9.41 3.06 16.60
CA GLU A 29 -9.81 3.69 17.86
C GLU A 29 -11.14 4.48 17.76
N LEU A 30 -11.63 4.76 16.55
CA LEU A 30 -12.92 5.42 16.37
C LEU A 30 -14.07 4.57 16.94
N PRO A 31 -15.13 5.20 17.47
CA PRO A 31 -16.37 4.50 17.81
C PRO A 31 -16.93 3.74 16.61
N GLU A 32 -17.55 2.58 16.84
CA GLU A 32 -18.22 1.85 15.78
C GLU A 32 -19.35 2.71 15.19
N GLY A 33 -19.42 2.77 13.85
CA GLY A 33 -20.37 3.59 13.12
C GLY A 33 -19.91 3.92 11.70
N GLU A 34 -20.75 4.66 10.99
CA GLU A 34 -20.56 5.02 9.59
C GLU A 34 -19.21 5.71 9.32
N GLU A 35 -18.80 6.65 10.17
CA GLU A 35 -17.52 7.36 10.02
C GLU A 35 -16.31 6.42 10.05
N LYS A 36 -16.32 5.42 10.95
CA LYS A 36 -15.25 4.42 11.05
C LYS A 36 -15.21 3.55 9.80
N ASP A 37 -16.37 3.13 9.30
CA ASP A 37 -16.48 2.29 8.11
C ASP A 37 -16.05 3.05 6.85
N GLU A 38 -16.43 4.32 6.70
CA GLU A 38 -15.97 5.19 5.63
C GLU A 38 -14.45 5.37 5.65
N CYS A 39 -13.88 5.63 6.82
CA CYS A 39 -12.43 5.79 6.99
C CYS A 39 -11.67 4.49 6.66
N ARG A 40 -12.18 3.33 7.12
CA ARG A 40 -11.63 2.01 6.76
C ARG A 40 -11.69 1.76 5.26
N GLY A 41 -12.81 2.09 4.62
CA GLY A 41 -12.98 1.97 3.17
C GLY A 41 -11.97 2.83 2.41
N ALA A 42 -11.82 4.10 2.79
CA ALA A 42 -10.86 5.00 2.18
C ALA A 42 -9.41 4.51 2.34
N LEU A 43 -9.04 4.00 3.51
CA LEU A 43 -7.72 3.40 3.73
C LEU A 43 -7.49 2.16 2.85
N ALA A 44 -8.48 1.28 2.77
CA ALA A 44 -8.42 0.09 1.93
C ALA A 44 -8.26 0.45 0.43
N ASP A 45 -8.91 1.52 -0.03
CA ASP A 45 -8.77 2.02 -1.39
C ASP A 45 -7.35 2.51 -1.67
N VAL A 46 -6.75 3.27 -0.75
CA VAL A 46 -5.37 3.74 -0.87
C VAL A 46 -4.40 2.56 -0.95
N ILE A 47 -4.50 1.60 -0.03
CA ILE A 47 -3.67 0.39 -0.02
C ILE A 47 -3.86 -0.38 -1.33
N GLY A 48 -5.11 -0.57 -1.75
CA GLY A 48 -5.46 -1.27 -2.97
C GLY A 48 -4.92 -0.59 -4.23
N ILE A 49 -4.84 0.74 -4.26
CA ILE A 49 -4.25 1.50 -5.36
C ILE A 49 -2.74 1.28 -5.42
N VAL A 50 -2.04 1.43 -4.29
CA VAL A 50 -0.58 1.24 -4.23
C VAL A 50 -0.20 -0.19 -4.60
N ALA A 51 -0.88 -1.19 -4.02
CA ALA A 51 -0.61 -2.58 -4.30
C ALA A 51 -0.86 -2.94 -5.78
N ARG A 52 -2.06 -2.66 -6.31
CA ARG A 52 -2.46 -3.11 -7.65
C ARG A 52 -1.80 -2.31 -8.78
N HIS A 53 -1.74 -0.99 -8.65
CA HIS A 53 -1.31 -0.12 -9.75
C HIS A 53 0.18 0.18 -9.74
N LEU A 54 0.85 -0.03 -8.61
CA LEU A 54 2.28 0.20 -8.47
C LEU A 54 3.05 -1.09 -8.18
N ILE A 55 2.86 -1.74 -7.03
CA ILE A 55 3.68 -2.90 -6.62
C ILE A 55 3.53 -4.08 -7.59
N PHE A 56 2.31 -4.59 -7.78
CA PHE A 56 2.08 -5.75 -8.66
C PHE A 56 2.40 -5.47 -10.13
N ARG A 57 2.25 -4.22 -10.55
CA ARG A 57 2.68 -3.79 -11.89
C ARG A 57 4.19 -3.90 -12.02
N VAL A 58 4.94 -3.45 -11.01
CA VAL A 58 6.41 -3.56 -10.99
C VAL A 58 6.83 -5.03 -10.97
N TYR A 59 6.28 -5.84 -10.07
CA TYR A 59 6.63 -7.27 -9.95
C TYR A 59 6.33 -8.06 -11.23
N ARG A 60 5.22 -7.77 -11.93
CA ARG A 60 4.94 -8.41 -13.21
C ARG A 60 6.02 -8.11 -14.27
N GLN A 61 6.59 -6.91 -14.24
CA GLN A 61 7.63 -6.50 -15.17
C GLN A 61 9.04 -6.93 -14.74
N TYR A 62 9.27 -7.01 -13.42
CA TYR A 62 10.55 -7.31 -12.78
C TYR A 62 10.32 -8.31 -11.64
N PRO A 63 10.11 -9.60 -11.95
CA PRO A 63 9.75 -10.58 -10.94
C PRO A 63 10.84 -10.90 -9.91
N GLU A 64 12.09 -10.55 -10.21
CA GLU A 64 13.21 -10.63 -9.26
C GLU A 64 13.08 -9.65 -8.08
N LEU A 65 12.16 -8.68 -8.16
CA LEU A 65 11.85 -7.76 -7.07
C LEU A 65 10.72 -8.27 -6.16
N ASP A 66 10.07 -9.39 -6.51
CA ASP A 66 8.99 -9.99 -5.73
C ASP A 66 9.57 -10.87 -4.61
N PRO A 67 9.38 -10.52 -3.32
CA PRO A 67 9.95 -11.27 -2.20
C PRO A 67 9.27 -12.63 -1.98
N ASP A 68 8.07 -12.85 -2.53
CA ASP A 68 7.29 -14.08 -2.33
C ASP A 68 7.57 -15.15 -3.42
N ARG A 69 8.52 -14.89 -4.32
CA ARG A 69 8.82 -15.72 -5.48
C ARG A 69 10.02 -16.66 -5.28
#